data_AF-A0A415EJZ5-F1
#
_entry.id   AF-A0A415EJZ5-F1
#
_cell.length_a   1.000
_cell.length_b   1.000
_cell.length_c   1.000
_cell.angle_alpha   90.00
_cell.angle_beta   90.00
_cell.angle_gamma   90.00
#
_symmetry.space_group_name_H-M   'P 1'
#
loop_
_entity.id
_entity.type
_entity.pdbx_description
1 polymer ?
#
loop_
_entity_poly.entity_id
_entity_poly.type
_entity_poly.pdbx_seq_one_letter_code
_entity_poly.pdbx_strand_id
1 'polypeptide(L)'
;MKKFFLVLMLLCSFAVPGFANSFDQQPQRFVCVDTSQKGRRYVDLDSVQVVQYAPPAYQLSVVTYTLDYVNHSGFQYTQLYTYNYKDQTMKLTFKAALPCDEEGKLLNQAPGKVDGTALDILPYSQGYYVGNLIFHKAYNMYFSKNFPGA
;
A
#
# COMPACT_ATOMS: atom_id res chain seq x y z
N MET A 1 -22.86 -31.55 32.85
CA MET A 1 -23.19 -30.94 31.54
C MET A 1 -23.04 -29.40 31.53
N LYS A 2 -23.60 -28.63 32.47
CA LYS A 2 -23.47 -27.15 32.50
C LYS A 2 -22.02 -26.62 32.55
N LYS A 3 -21.11 -27.26 33.31
CA LYS A 3 -19.71 -26.83 33.43
C LYS A 3 -18.91 -27.00 32.12
N PHE A 4 -19.21 -28.04 31.34
CA PHE A 4 -18.59 -28.26 30.01
C PHE A 4 -19.07 -27.23 28.98
N PHE A 5 -20.34 -26.86 29.02
CA PHE A 5 -20.91 -25.84 28.14
C PHE A 5 -20.26 -24.47 28.36
N LEU A 6 -19.95 -24.14 29.63
CA LEU A 6 -19.31 -22.88 30.00
C LEU A 6 -17.84 -22.81 29.56
N VAL A 7 -17.12 -23.93 29.65
CA VAL A 7 -15.74 -24.06 29.13
C VAL A 7 -15.71 -23.96 27.61
N LEU A 8 -16.69 -24.56 26.91
CA LEU A 8 -16.82 -24.47 25.45
C LEU A 8 -17.11 -23.03 24.99
N MET A 9 -18.02 -22.32 25.68
CA MET A 9 -18.28 -20.89 25.42
C MET A 9 -17.04 -20.02 25.68
N LEU A 10 -16.26 -20.31 26.73
CA LEU A 10 -15.00 -19.59 26.99
C LEU A 10 -13.99 -19.84 25.86
N LEU A 11 -13.82 -21.08 25.41
CA LEU A 11 -12.90 -21.42 24.32
C LEU A 11 -13.29 -20.77 22.98
N CYS A 12 -14.59 -20.62 22.69
CA CYS A 12 -15.07 -19.90 21.52
C CYS A 12 -14.85 -18.37 21.58
N SER A 13 -14.64 -17.80 22.77
CA SER A 13 -14.45 -16.34 22.93
C SER A 13 -13.03 -15.85 22.62
N PHE A 14 -12.04 -16.75 22.47
CA PHE A 14 -10.64 -16.38 22.25
C PHE A 14 -10.20 -16.26 20.78
N ALA A 15 -11.08 -16.53 19.81
CA ALA A 15 -10.64 -16.80 18.43
C ALA A 15 -11.27 -15.94 17.32
N VAL A 16 -11.78 -14.75 17.62
CA VAL A 16 -12.17 -13.80 16.57
C VAL A 16 -11.13 -12.68 16.52
N PRO A 17 -10.19 -12.68 15.57
CA PRO A 17 -9.33 -11.54 15.36
C PRO A 17 -10.19 -10.33 15.00
N GLY A 18 -10.22 -9.33 15.88
CA GLY A 18 -10.82 -8.03 15.61
C GLY A 18 -9.88 -7.24 14.70
N PHE A 19 -10.21 -7.15 13.42
CA PHE A 19 -9.49 -6.29 12.49
C PHE A 19 -10.14 -4.91 12.48
N ALA A 20 -9.33 -3.85 12.43
CA ALA A 20 -9.84 -2.48 12.46
C ALA A 20 -10.53 -2.09 11.14
N ASN A 21 -10.15 -2.71 10.00
CA ASN A 21 -10.76 -2.52 8.69
C ASN A 21 -10.51 -3.73 7.76
N SER A 22 -11.09 -3.70 6.55
CA SER A 22 -10.95 -4.75 5.53
C SER A 22 -9.52 -4.97 5.04
N PHE A 23 -8.68 -3.92 5.00
CA PHE A 23 -7.28 -4.02 4.58
C PHE A 23 -6.44 -4.82 5.57
N ASP A 24 -6.67 -4.60 6.87
CA ASP A 24 -5.94 -5.30 7.94
C ASP A 24 -6.22 -6.81 7.97
N GLN A 25 -7.30 -7.27 7.31
CA GLN A 25 -7.64 -8.69 7.16
C GLN A 25 -6.73 -9.42 6.17
N GLN A 26 -6.03 -8.70 5.28
CA GLN A 26 -5.18 -9.26 4.23
C GLN A 26 -3.77 -8.63 4.25
N PRO A 27 -3.01 -8.75 5.35
CA PRO A 27 -1.74 -8.04 5.54
C PRO A 27 -0.62 -8.46 4.57
N GLN A 28 -0.75 -9.63 3.94
CA GLN A 28 0.17 -10.10 2.89
C GLN A 28 -0.02 -9.34 1.55
N ARG A 29 -1.22 -8.80 1.36
CA ARG A 29 -1.60 -8.01 0.18
C ARG A 29 -1.54 -6.52 0.48
N PHE A 30 -2.26 -6.08 1.52
CA PHE A 30 -2.35 -4.67 1.88
C PHE A 30 -1.39 -4.35 3.03
N VAL A 31 -0.30 -3.65 2.71
CA VAL A 31 0.67 -3.20 3.70
C VAL A 31 0.38 -1.77 4.11
N CYS A 32 0.16 -1.54 5.41
CA CYS A 32 0.02 -0.19 5.96
C CYS A 32 1.39 0.50 5.98
N VAL A 33 1.52 1.63 5.29
CA VAL A 33 2.78 2.38 5.13
C VAL A 33 2.75 3.76 5.76
N ASP A 34 1.58 4.20 6.21
CA ASP A 34 1.40 5.42 6.99
C ASP A 34 0.19 5.29 7.90
N THR A 35 0.31 5.80 9.12
CA THR A 35 -0.76 5.82 10.11
C THR A 35 -0.77 7.15 10.84
N SER A 36 -1.94 7.75 10.93
CA SER A 36 -2.20 8.93 11.74
C SER A 36 -3.46 8.73 12.58
N GLN A 37 -3.76 9.67 13.47
CA GLN A 37 -5.04 9.66 14.20
C GLN A 37 -6.25 9.84 13.27
N LYS A 38 -6.06 10.40 12.07
CA LYS A 38 -7.14 10.73 11.14
C LYS A 38 -7.37 9.68 10.06
N GLY A 39 -6.42 8.78 9.88
CA GLY A 39 -6.43 7.95 8.68
C GLY A 39 -5.19 7.08 8.52
N ARG A 40 -5.21 6.26 7.48
CA ARG A 40 -4.15 5.32 7.15
C ARG A 40 -3.88 5.30 5.66
N ARG A 41 -2.67 4.88 5.29
CA ARG A 41 -2.30 4.61 3.90
C ARG A 41 -1.87 3.16 3.74
N TYR A 42 -2.38 2.53 2.69
CA TYR A 42 -2.10 1.13 2.34
C TYR A 42 -1.52 1.04 0.93
N VAL A 43 -0.62 0.07 0.73
CA VAL A 43 -0.13 -0.34 -0.59
C VAL A 43 -0.70 -1.72 -0.89
N ASP A 44 -1.31 -1.89 -2.07
CA ASP A 44 -1.74 -3.20 -2.56
C ASP A 44 -0.58 -3.89 -3.29
N LEU A 45 0.13 -4.78 -2.60
CA LEU A 45 1.28 -5.48 -3.15
C LEU A 45 0.94 -6.42 -4.30
N ASP A 46 -0.30 -6.91 -4.39
CA ASP A 46 -0.72 -7.77 -5.50
C ASP A 46 -1.04 -6.95 -6.76
N SER A 47 -1.19 -5.63 -6.62
CA SER A 47 -1.33 -4.71 -7.75
C SER A 47 0.01 -4.29 -8.38
N VAL A 48 1.14 -4.71 -7.81
CA VAL A 48 2.47 -4.37 -8.32
C VAL A 48 2.66 -4.97 -9.72
N GLN A 49 2.96 -4.12 -10.69
CA GLN A 49 3.19 -4.51 -12.07
C GLN A 49 4.53 -3.97 -12.56
N VAL A 50 5.31 -4.83 -13.22
CA VAL A 50 6.52 -4.42 -13.93
C VAL A 50 6.11 -3.76 -15.25
N VAL A 51 6.26 -2.44 -15.33
CA VAL A 51 5.99 -1.66 -16.54
C VAL A 51 7.21 -1.66 -17.47
N GLN A 52 8.41 -1.58 -16.89
CA GLN A 52 9.66 -1.63 -17.64
C GLN A 52 10.76 -2.32 -16.83
N TYR A 53 11.46 -3.26 -17.48
CA TYR A 53 12.70 -3.87 -17.00
C TYR A 53 13.80 -3.63 -18.02
N ALA A 54 14.63 -2.61 -17.81
CA ALA A 54 15.74 -2.25 -18.70
C ALA A 54 16.93 -1.72 -17.89
N PRO A 55 17.64 -2.58 -17.14
CA PRO A 55 18.73 -2.17 -16.26
C PRO A 55 19.70 -1.17 -16.92
N PRO A 56 20.07 -0.05 -16.26
CA PRO A 56 19.79 0.27 -14.85
C PRO A 56 18.44 0.97 -14.61
N ALA A 57 17.58 1.11 -15.61
CA ALA A 57 16.29 1.78 -15.52
C ALA A 57 15.14 0.78 -15.31
N TYR A 58 14.24 1.09 -14.37
CA TYR A 58 13.07 0.27 -14.08
C TYR A 58 11.84 1.14 -13.90
N GLN A 59 10.68 0.60 -14.23
CA GLN A 59 9.40 1.21 -13.93
C GLN A 59 8.44 0.18 -13.33
N LEU A 60 7.85 0.52 -12.19
CA LEU A 60 6.85 -0.31 -11.50
C LEU A 60 5.59 0.51 -11.28
N SER A 61 4.43 -0.06 -11.61
CA SER A 61 3.13 0.51 -11.27
C SER A 61 2.57 -0.17 -10.03
N VAL A 62 1.89 0.58 -9.17
CA VAL A 62 1.23 0.04 -7.98
C VAL A 62 0.00 0.86 -7.63
N VAL A 63 -0.97 0.22 -6.97
CA VAL A 63 -2.14 0.87 -6.37
C VAL A 63 -1.90 1.12 -4.88
N THR A 64 -2.24 2.33 -4.43
CA THR A 64 -2.25 2.68 -3.00
C THR A 64 -3.58 3.28 -2.60
N TYR A 65 -4.00 3.07 -1.36
CA TYR A 65 -5.20 3.65 -0.76
C TYR A 65 -4.80 4.63 0.33
N THR A 66 -5.41 5.81 0.34
CA THR A 66 -5.36 6.75 1.45
C THR A 66 -6.77 6.88 2.00
N LEU A 67 -6.95 6.57 3.28
CA LEU A 67 -8.24 6.56 3.96
C LEU A 67 -8.27 7.67 5.00
N ASP A 68 -9.36 8.43 5.04
CA ASP A 68 -9.67 9.45 6.03
C ASP A 68 -10.91 9.02 6.83
N TYR A 69 -10.67 8.62 8.08
CA TYR A 69 -11.70 8.12 8.98
C TYR A 69 -12.54 9.22 9.65
N VAL A 70 -12.07 10.48 9.58
CA VAL A 70 -12.82 11.62 10.12
C VAL A 70 -13.88 12.07 9.13
N ASN A 71 -13.52 12.08 7.84
CA ASN A 71 -14.40 12.52 6.77
C ASN A 71 -15.13 11.37 6.06
N HIS A 72 -14.94 10.12 6.50
CA HIS A 72 -15.53 8.93 5.89
C HIS A 72 -15.30 8.83 4.39
N SER A 73 -14.05 9.02 3.97
CA SER A 73 -13.67 9.08 2.56
C SER A 73 -12.28 8.49 2.30
N GLY A 74 -12.02 8.13 1.06
CA GLY A 74 -10.71 7.66 0.65
C GLY A 74 -10.39 7.94 -0.81
N PHE A 75 -9.13 7.74 -1.17
CA PHE A 75 -8.66 7.75 -2.54
C PHE A 75 -7.80 6.55 -2.84
N GLN A 76 -8.11 5.89 -3.94
CA GLN A 76 -7.24 4.93 -4.62
C GLN A 76 -6.39 5.67 -5.65
N TYR A 77 -5.07 5.53 -5.56
CA TYR A 77 -4.12 6.08 -6.51
C TYR A 77 -3.42 4.98 -7.30
N THR A 78 -3.37 5.14 -8.61
CA THR A 78 -2.41 4.40 -9.44
C THR A 78 -1.12 5.22 -9.51
N GLN A 79 -0.02 4.62 -9.08
CA GLN A 79 1.29 5.25 -8.95
C GLN A 79 2.31 4.55 -9.84
N LEU A 80 3.09 5.33 -10.59
CA LEU A 80 4.24 4.84 -11.35
C LEU A 80 5.53 5.29 -10.65
N TYR A 81 6.33 4.31 -10.23
CA TYR A 81 7.67 4.53 -9.72
C TYR A 81 8.68 4.31 -10.84
N THR A 82 9.52 5.31 -11.08
CA THR A 82 10.65 5.23 -12.02
C THR A 82 11.94 5.19 -11.23
N TYR A 83 12.80 4.23 -11.55
CA TYR A 83 14.03 3.95 -10.84
C TYR A 83 15.22 4.07 -11.78
N ASN A 84 16.29 4.70 -11.30
CA ASN A 84 17.62 4.58 -11.88
C ASN A 84 18.54 3.95 -10.83
N TYR A 85 18.81 2.65 -11.00
CA TYR A 85 19.55 1.86 -10.02
C TYR A 85 21.03 2.24 -9.94
N LYS A 86 21.61 2.70 -11.06
CA LYS A 86 22.99 3.18 -11.13
C LYS A 86 23.16 4.42 -10.26
N ASP A 87 22.26 5.39 -10.41
CA ASP A 87 22.35 6.68 -9.71
C ASP A 87 21.61 6.68 -8.35
N GLN A 88 20.96 5.56 -8.00
CA GLN A 88 20.17 5.40 -6.77
C GLN A 88 19.07 6.46 -6.62
N THR A 89 18.48 6.88 -7.74
CA THR A 89 17.38 7.86 -7.76
C THR A 89 16.04 7.21 -8.07
N MET A 90 15.00 7.72 -7.41
CA MET A 90 13.63 7.24 -7.53
C MET A 90 12.70 8.43 -7.74
N LYS A 91 11.74 8.28 -8.65
CA LYS A 91 10.69 9.28 -8.90
C LYS A 91 9.32 8.63 -8.83
N LEU A 92 8.33 9.40 -8.42
CA LEU A 92 6.92 9.01 -8.35
C LEU A 92 6.08 9.88 -9.29
N THR A 93 5.23 9.24 -10.08
CA THR A 93 4.18 9.90 -10.85
C THR A 93 2.83 9.30 -10.47
N PHE A 94 1.87 10.14 -10.12
CA PHE A 94 0.47 9.73 -10.00
C PHE A 94 -0.12 9.63 -11.41
N LYS A 95 -0.76 8.49 -11.73
CA LYS A 95 -1.36 8.17 -13.03
C LYS A 95 -2.90 8.19 -13.01
N ALA A 96 -3.48 7.95 -11.84
CA ALA A 96 -4.91 8.07 -11.62
C ALA A 96 -5.19 8.34 -10.14
N ALA A 97 -6.30 9.03 -9.87
CA ALA A 97 -6.89 9.17 -8.55
C ALA A 97 -8.39 8.89 -8.66
N LEU A 98 -8.86 7.95 -7.86
CA LEU A 98 -10.26 7.52 -7.81
C LEU A 98 -10.75 7.62 -6.37
N PRO A 99 -11.88 8.28 -6.09
CA PRO A 99 -12.43 8.26 -4.75
C PRO A 99 -12.99 6.87 -4.43
N CYS A 100 -12.81 6.47 -3.18
CA CYS A 100 -13.36 5.25 -2.60
C CYS A 100 -13.97 5.54 -1.23
N ASP A 101 -14.74 4.59 -0.70
CA ASP A 101 -15.12 4.58 0.72
C ASP A 101 -13.97 4.07 1.61
N GLU A 102 -14.21 3.97 2.91
CA GLU A 102 -13.24 3.52 3.91
C GLU A 102 -12.84 2.04 3.74
N GLU A 103 -13.68 1.25 3.07
CA GLU A 103 -13.44 -0.14 2.73
C GLU A 103 -12.66 -0.31 1.40
N GLY A 104 -12.36 0.80 0.72
CA GLY A 104 -11.62 0.81 -0.55
C GLY A 104 -12.48 0.55 -1.79
N LYS A 105 -13.81 0.49 -1.65
CA LYS A 105 -14.71 0.32 -2.78
C LYS A 105 -14.81 1.63 -3.54
N LEU A 106 -14.53 1.54 -4.83
CA LEU A 106 -14.58 2.70 -5.73
C LEU A 106 -15.99 3.29 -5.77
N LEU A 107 -16.07 4.61 -5.67
CA LEU A 107 -17.32 5.34 -5.90
C LEU A 107 -17.52 5.48 -7.42
N ASN A 108 -18.77 5.37 -7.89
CA ASN A 108 -19.13 5.45 -9.31
C ASN A 108 -18.83 6.84 -9.89
N GLN A 109 -17.57 7.07 -10.22
CA GLN A 109 -17.04 8.28 -10.83
C GLN A 109 -16.03 7.88 -11.90
N ALA A 110 -16.02 8.60 -13.02
CA ALA A 110 -15.03 8.38 -14.06
C ALA A 110 -13.62 8.58 -13.49
N PRO A 111 -12.62 7.77 -13.89
CA PRO A 111 -11.26 7.97 -13.44
C PRO A 111 -10.79 9.40 -13.70
N GLY A 112 -10.46 10.11 -12.62
CA GLY A 112 -9.61 11.29 -12.72
C GLY A 112 -8.26 10.80 -13.23
N LYS A 113 -8.05 10.80 -14.55
CA LYS A 113 -6.73 10.56 -15.12
C LYS A 113 -5.88 11.74 -14.71
N VAL A 114 -5.01 11.51 -13.75
CA VAL A 114 -4.01 12.47 -13.30
C VAL A 114 -2.73 12.03 -13.99
N ASP A 115 -2.24 12.75 -14.99
CA ASP A 115 -0.86 12.53 -15.43
C ASP A 115 0.01 13.55 -14.72
N GLY A 116 0.34 13.24 -13.47
CA GLY A 116 1.05 14.15 -12.58
C GLY A 116 2.49 14.37 -13.03
N THR A 117 3.09 15.48 -12.59
CA THR A 117 4.53 15.69 -12.73
C THR A 117 5.29 14.63 -11.93
N ALA A 118 6.42 14.16 -12.46
CA ALA A 118 7.30 13.26 -11.72
C ALA A 118 7.91 13.99 -10.52
N LEU A 119 7.71 13.45 -9.33
CA LEU A 119 8.22 13.95 -8.06
C LEU A 119 9.46 13.16 -7.67
N ASP A 120 10.54 13.86 -7.28
CA ASP A 120 11.71 13.21 -6.71
C ASP A 120 11.37 12.62 -5.33
N ILE A 121 11.74 11.36 -5.11
CA ILE A 121 11.56 10.70 -3.83
C ILE A 121 12.82 10.88 -3.00
N LEU A 122 12.68 11.56 -1.86
CA LEU A 122 13.75 11.72 -0.89
C LEU A 122 13.95 10.43 -0.07
N PRO A 123 15.19 10.08 0.28
CA PRO A 123 15.47 8.98 1.21
C PRO A 123 14.66 9.09 2.51
N TYR A 124 14.19 7.95 3.02
CA TYR A 124 13.38 7.83 4.24
C TYR A 124 12.02 8.55 4.23
N SER A 125 11.59 9.10 3.09
CA SER A 125 10.19 9.52 2.91
C SER A 125 9.25 8.31 2.79
N GLN A 126 7.94 8.53 2.95
CA GLN A 126 6.95 7.47 2.73
C GLN A 126 7.06 6.87 1.32
N GLY A 127 7.25 7.71 0.29
CA GLY A 127 7.45 7.25 -1.08
C GLY A 127 8.70 6.37 -1.23
N TYR A 128 9.76 6.64 -0.45
CA TYR A 128 10.97 5.82 -0.45
C TYR A 128 10.72 4.44 0.16
N TYR A 129 9.96 4.34 1.25
CA TYR A 129 9.58 3.04 1.81
C TYR A 129 8.71 2.24 0.85
N VAL A 130 7.67 2.86 0.27
CA VAL A 130 6.80 2.20 -0.72
C VAL A 130 7.61 1.74 -1.93
N GLY A 131 8.46 2.60 -2.49
CA GLY A 131 9.27 2.26 -3.65
C GLY A 131 10.21 1.09 -3.42
N ASN A 132 10.88 1.03 -2.26
CA ASN A 132 11.72 -0.12 -1.91
C ASN A 132 10.89 -1.40 -1.70
N LEU A 133 9.73 -1.29 -1.06
CA LEU A 133 8.83 -2.42 -0.81
C LEU A 133 8.34 -3.05 -2.13
N ILE A 134 7.89 -2.24 -3.08
CA ILE A 134 7.39 -2.76 -4.37
C ILE A 134 8.53 -3.25 -5.27
N PHE A 135 9.72 -2.66 -5.19
CA PHE A 135 10.91 -3.16 -5.89
C PHE A 135 11.31 -4.54 -5.36
N HIS A 136 11.23 -4.74 -4.04
CA HIS A 136 11.45 -6.05 -3.42
C HIS A 136 10.38 -7.07 -3.81
N LYS A 137 9.09 -6.70 -3.82
CA LYS A 137 8.01 -7.58 -4.32
C LYS A 137 8.26 -8.01 -5.76
N ALA A 138 8.76 -7.12 -6.63
CA ALA A 138 8.98 -7.41 -8.04
C ALA A 138 10.26 -8.21 -8.33
N TYR A 139 11.36 -7.94 -7.61
CA TYR A 139 12.69 -8.43 -7.97
C TYR A 139 13.43 -9.16 -6.83
N ASN A 140 12.79 -9.33 -5.68
CA ASN A 140 13.36 -9.96 -4.49
C ASN A 140 14.68 -9.29 -4.00
N MET A 141 14.79 -7.98 -4.21
CA MET A 141 15.91 -7.15 -3.76
C MET A 141 15.41 -5.73 -3.48
N TYR A 142 16.13 -4.95 -2.66
CA TYR A 142 15.78 -3.55 -2.43
C TYR A 142 16.43 -2.64 -3.49
N PHE A 143 15.72 -1.57 -3.86
CA PHE A 143 16.24 -0.57 -4.78
C PHE A 143 17.44 0.16 -4.17
N SER A 144 17.25 0.62 -2.93
CA SER A 144 18.24 1.40 -2.21
C SER A 144 19.13 0.51 -1.36
N LYS A 145 20.44 0.71 -1.48
CA LYS A 145 21.45 -0.05 -0.72
C LYS A 145 21.41 0.20 0.79
N ASN A 146 20.87 1.34 1.21
CA ASN A 146 20.79 1.76 2.62
C ASN A 146 19.38 1.61 3.19
N PHE A 147 18.52 0.79 2.55
CA PHE A 147 17.16 0.62 3.02
C PHE A 147 17.16 -0.09 4.38
N PRO A 148 16.51 0.44 5.44
CA PRO A 148 16.57 -0.12 6.78
C PRO A 148 15.96 -1.52 6.94
N GLY A 149 15.20 -2.00 5.95
CA GLY A 149 14.63 -3.34 5.90
C GLY A 149 15.45 -4.37 5.11
N ALA A 150 16.66 -4.00 4.66
CA ALA A 150 17.62 -4.89 4.00
C ALA A 150 18.38 -5.79 4.98
#